data_AF-A0A966S1Z6-F1
#
_entry.id   AF-A0A966S1Z6-F1
#
_cell.length_a   1.000
_cell.length_b   1.000
_cell.length_c   1.000
_cell.angle_alpha   90.00
_cell.angle_beta   90.00
_cell.angle_gamma   90.00
#
_symmetry.space_group_name_H-M   'P 1'
#
loop_
_entity.id
_entity.type
_entity.pdbx_description
1 polymer ?
#
loop_
_entity_poly.entity_id
_entity_poly.type
_entity_poly.pdbx_seq_one_letter_code
_entity_poly.pdbx_strand_id
1 'polypeptide(L)'
;MHYDIENSEKLEPHLQRMVDHGVNGLDIMHGELKNLMLLADAQLEEAQRIEEDNDYSDAMESMERKYWEGMADAYTHLYKLTYDLSFAIAGLEKDDNGE
;
A
#
# COMPACT_ATOMS: atom_id res chain seq x y z
N MET A 1 8.85 25.56 12.65
CA MET A 1 9.89 24.54 12.86
C MET A 1 9.95 23.74 11.57
N HIS A 2 10.82 24.16 10.63
CA HIS A 2 11.08 23.37 9.43
C HIS A 2 11.90 22.16 9.90
N TYR A 3 11.30 20.98 9.88
CA TYR A 3 12.06 19.76 9.94
C TYR A 3 12.66 19.58 8.56
N ASP A 4 13.94 19.94 8.41
CA ASP A 4 14.75 19.50 7.29
C ASP A 4 14.95 17.99 7.47
N ILE A 5 13.97 17.20 7.00
CA ILE A 5 14.10 15.75 6.86
C ILE A 5 14.95 15.53 5.60
N GLU A 6 16.25 15.77 5.73
CA GLU A 6 17.27 15.30 4.79
C GLU A 6 17.38 13.77 4.92
N ASN A 7 16.34 13.03 4.52
CA ASN A 7 16.35 11.57 4.31
C ASN A 7 15.03 11.04 3.74
N SER A 8 14.32 11.80 2.90
CA SER A 8 13.37 11.13 2.00
C SER A 8 14.22 10.38 0.98
N GLU A 9 14.24 9.04 1.03
CA GLU A 9 14.58 8.26 -0.15
C GLU A 9 13.81 8.84 -1.35
N LYS A 10 14.42 8.84 -2.53
CA LYS A 10 13.77 9.41 -3.72
C LYS A 10 12.47 8.67 -3.96
N LEU A 11 11.35 9.37 -3.78
CA LEU A 11 10.04 8.84 -4.11
C LEU A 11 9.99 8.46 -5.59
N GLU A 12 9.19 7.44 -5.90
CA GLU A 12 8.88 7.11 -7.28
C GLU A 12 8.36 8.35 -8.02
N PRO A 13 8.71 8.56 -9.31
CA PRO A 13 8.41 9.81 -10.00
C PRO A 13 6.92 10.17 -10.01
N HIS A 14 6.00 9.18 -10.01
CA HIS A 14 4.57 9.46 -9.93
C HIS A 14 4.11 9.91 -8.54
N LEU A 15 4.72 9.39 -7.47
CA LEU A 15 4.44 9.82 -6.10
C LEU A 15 4.94 11.24 -5.86
N GLN A 16 6.17 11.54 -6.30
CA GLN A 16 6.72 12.89 -6.17
C GLN A 16 5.85 13.94 -6.89
N ARG A 17 5.35 13.64 -8.09
CA ARG A 17 4.43 14.53 -8.80
C ARG A 17 3.17 14.83 -7.99
N MET A 18 2.60 13.84 -7.29
CA MET A 18 1.40 14.07 -6.47
C MET A 18 1.71 14.96 -5.26
N VAL A 19 2.89 14.78 -4.64
CA VAL A 19 3.38 15.67 -3.58
C VAL A 19 3.55 17.10 -4.11
N ASP A 20 4.19 17.27 -5.28
CA ASP A 20 4.41 18.57 -5.91
C ASP A 20 3.09 19.27 -6.27
N HIS A 21 2.02 18.50 -6.51
CA HIS A 21 0.67 18.99 -6.75
C HIS A 21 -0.16 19.24 -5.47
N GLY A 22 0.42 19.02 -4.28
CA GLY A 22 -0.24 19.27 -3.00
C GLY A 22 -1.34 18.27 -2.66
N VAL A 23 -1.31 17.07 -3.24
CA VAL A 23 -2.26 16.00 -2.90
C VAL A 23 -2.01 15.54 -1.46
N ASN A 24 -3.09 15.28 -0.71
CA ASN A 24 -3.01 14.79 0.67
C ASN A 24 -2.22 13.47 0.72
N GLY A 25 -1.32 13.33 1.71
CA GLY A 25 -0.48 12.14 1.87
C GLY A 25 -1.28 10.84 2.06
N LEU A 26 -2.43 10.88 2.75
CA LEU A 26 -3.30 9.72 2.89
C LEU A 26 -3.95 9.32 1.56
N ASP A 27 -4.33 10.29 0.72
CA ASP A 27 -4.88 10.01 -0.61
C ASP A 27 -3.81 9.45 -1.55
N ILE A 28 -2.57 9.96 -1.46
CA ILE A 28 -1.41 9.40 -2.16
C ILE A 28 -1.19 7.94 -1.75
N MET A 29 -1.14 7.67 -0.44
CA MET A 29 -0.96 6.31 0.09
C MET A 29 -2.12 5.39 -0.32
N HIS A 30 -3.35 5.86 -0.23
CA HIS A 30 -4.54 5.11 -0.62
C HIS A 30 -4.50 4.70 -2.11
N GLY A 31 -4.07 5.61 -2.98
CA GLY A 31 -3.87 5.34 -4.40
C GLY A 31 -2.74 4.34 -4.65
N GLU A 32 -1.57 4.55 -4.02
CA GLU A 32 -0.40 3.70 -4.23
C GLU A 32 -0.61 2.28 -3.68
N LEU A 33 -1.33 2.13 -2.57
CA LEU A 33 -1.66 0.82 -2.02
C LEU A 33 -2.46 -0.03 -3.01
N LYS A 34 -3.29 0.55 -3.90
CA LYS A 34 -3.95 -0.21 -4.96
C LYS A 34 -2.95 -0.80 -5.96
N ASN A 35 -1.91 -0.04 -6.32
CA ASN A 35 -0.85 -0.52 -7.21
C ASN A 35 -0.07 -1.66 -6.54
N LEU A 36 0.27 -1.49 -5.26
CA LEU A 36 0.98 -2.49 -4.48
C LEU A 36 0.15 -3.77 -4.27
N MET A 37 -1.15 -3.65 -4.05
CA MET A 37 -2.07 -4.79 -4.00
C MET A 37 -2.09 -5.53 -5.34
N LEU A 38 -2.24 -4.83 -6.46
CA LEU A 38 -2.20 -5.44 -7.80
C LEU A 38 -0.88 -6.19 -8.05
N LEU A 39 0.25 -5.60 -7.64
CA LEU A 39 1.55 -6.26 -7.74
C LEU A 39 1.61 -7.51 -6.86
N ALA A 40 1.18 -7.42 -5.60
CA ALA A 40 1.19 -8.53 -4.66
C ALA A 40 0.31 -9.68 -5.13
N ASP A 41 -0.88 -9.39 -5.67
CA ASP A 41 -1.78 -10.40 -6.25
C ASP A 41 -1.12 -11.11 -7.43
N ALA A 42 -0.48 -10.37 -8.34
CA ALA A 42 0.24 -10.96 -9.47
C ALA A 42 1.43 -11.84 -9.03
N GLN A 43 2.16 -11.45 -7.98
CA GLN A 43 3.24 -12.26 -7.42
C GLN A 43 2.71 -13.50 -6.70
N LEU A 44 1.59 -13.38 -6.00
CA LEU A 44 0.92 -14.51 -5.35
C LEU A 44 0.45 -15.53 -6.38
N GLU A 45 -0.16 -15.09 -7.48
CA GLU A 45 -0.58 -15.96 -8.59
C GLU A 45 0.62 -16.69 -9.23
N GLU A 46 1.75 -15.99 -9.43
CA GLU A 46 2.99 -16.62 -9.91
C GLU A 46 3.53 -17.65 -8.92
N ALA A 47 3.62 -17.30 -7.63
CA ALA A 47 4.11 -18.20 -6.61
C ALA A 47 3.24 -19.45 -6.48
N GLN A 48 1.91 -19.31 -6.61
CA GLN A 48 0.97 -20.43 -6.68
C GLN A 48 1.23 -21.32 -7.88
N ARG A 49 1.40 -20.74 -9.08
CA ARG A 49 1.71 -21.49 -10.30
C ARG A 49 3.02 -22.27 -10.17
N ILE A 50 4.09 -21.64 -9.67
CA ILE A 50 5.39 -22.30 -9.50
C ILE A 50 5.28 -23.48 -8.55
N GLU A 51 4.64 -23.28 -7.38
CA GLU A 51 4.44 -24.33 -6.39
C GLU A 51 3.62 -25.51 -6.96
N GLU A 52 2.58 -25.21 -7.75
CA GLU A 52 1.74 -26.19 -8.45
C GLU A 52 2.52 -26.96 -9.54
N ASP A 53 3.28 -26.26 -10.37
CA ASP A 53 4.08 -26.83 -11.46
C ASP A 53 5.20 -27.75 -10.92
N ASN A 54 5.67 -27.49 -9.69
CA ASN A 54 6.68 -28.30 -9.01
C ASN A 54 6.09 -29.38 -8.07
N ASP A 55 4.80 -29.69 -8.21
CA ASP A 55 4.07 -30.71 -7.43
C ASP A 55 4.24 -30.54 -5.91
N TYR A 56 4.29 -29.28 -5.44
CA TYR A 56 4.45 -28.91 -4.03
C TYR A 56 5.68 -29.53 -3.35
N SER A 57 6.73 -29.84 -4.12
CA SER A 57 7.87 -30.60 -3.64
C SER A 57 8.95 -29.75 -2.94
N ASP A 58 8.92 -28.42 -3.10
CA ASP A 58 9.85 -27.48 -2.47
C ASP A 58 9.17 -26.59 -1.43
N ALA A 59 9.60 -26.75 -0.17
CA ALA A 59 9.11 -25.93 0.93
C ALA A 59 9.47 -24.44 0.80
N MET A 60 10.50 -24.08 0.04
CA MET A 60 10.83 -22.67 -0.23
C MET A 60 9.76 -21.99 -1.09
N GLU A 61 9.17 -22.70 -2.04
CA GLU A 61 8.09 -22.17 -2.90
C GLU A 61 6.80 -21.96 -2.08
N SER A 62 6.49 -22.88 -1.16
CA SER A 62 5.40 -22.69 -0.20
C SER A 62 5.57 -21.46 0.69
N MET A 63 6.82 -21.17 1.09
CA MET A 63 7.15 -20.00 1.90
C MET A 63 7.00 -18.70 1.08
N GLU A 64 7.43 -18.71 -0.18
CA GLU A 64 7.27 -17.57 -1.09
C GLU A 64 5.78 -17.26 -1.33
N ARG A 65 4.96 -18.29 -1.60
CA ARG A 65 3.50 -18.11 -1.71
C ARG A 65 2.90 -17.53 -0.44
N LYS A 66 3.28 -18.05 0.73
CA LYS A 66 2.80 -17.53 2.03
C LYS A 66 3.27 -16.10 2.32
N TYR A 67 4.46 -15.73 1.85
CA TYR A 67 4.94 -14.35 1.93
C TYR A 67 4.04 -13.41 1.13
N TRP A 68 3.77 -13.72 -0.14
CA TRP A 68 2.92 -12.87 -0.99
C TRP A 68 1.47 -12.82 -0.52
N GLU A 69 0.94 -13.93 0.01
CA GLU A 69 -0.37 -13.96 0.69
C GLU A 69 -0.41 -12.96 1.86
N GLY A 70 0.61 -12.97 2.72
CA GLY A 70 0.72 -12.03 3.83
C GLY A 70 0.91 -10.57 3.40
N MET A 71 1.64 -10.33 2.30
CA MET A 71 1.81 -8.98 1.75
C MET A 71 0.49 -8.43 1.21
N ALA A 72 -0.29 -9.24 0.49
CA ALA A 72 -1.61 -8.86 -0.01
C ALA A 72 -2.58 -8.51 1.13
N ASP A 73 -2.60 -9.33 2.19
CA ASP A 73 -3.38 -9.07 3.41
C ASP A 73 -2.95 -7.74 4.06
N ALA A 74 -1.65 -7.53 4.26
CA ALA A 74 -1.12 -6.32 4.88
C ALA A 74 -1.48 -5.06 4.09
N TYR A 75 -1.32 -5.07 2.76
CA TYR A 75 -1.69 -3.94 1.92
C TYR A 75 -3.20 -3.69 1.94
N THR A 76 -4.03 -4.74 1.98
CA THR A 76 -5.49 -4.60 2.11
C THR A 76 -5.88 -3.95 3.43
N HIS A 77 -5.24 -4.34 4.54
CA HIS A 77 -5.48 -3.73 5.85
C HIS A 77 -5.09 -2.26 5.87
N LEU A 78 -3.92 -1.91 5.33
CA LEU A 78 -3.47 -0.52 5.23
C LEU A 78 -4.37 0.30 4.32
N TYR A 79 -4.77 -0.25 3.17
CA TYR A 79 -5.67 0.41 2.24
C TYR A 79 -6.97 0.81 2.92
N LYS A 80 -7.59 -0.12 3.66
CA LYS A 80 -8.80 0.17 4.44
C LYS A 80 -8.54 1.23 5.52
N LEU A 81 -7.43 1.11 6.25
CA LEU A 81 -7.09 2.07 7.29
C LEU A 81 -6.91 3.49 6.74
N THR A 82 -6.25 3.65 5.59
CA THR A 82 -6.12 4.98 4.95
C THR A 82 -7.48 5.59 4.64
N TYR A 83 -8.43 4.77 4.17
CA TYR A 83 -9.78 5.20 3.84
C TYR A 83 -10.58 5.62 5.09
N ASP A 84 -10.53 4.80 6.14
CA ASP A 84 -11.19 5.09 7.42
C ASP A 84 -10.64 6.37 8.06
N LEU A 85 -9.31 6.58 7.98
CA LEU A 85 -8.65 7.79 8.48
C LEU A 85 -9.01 9.04 7.66
N SER A 86 -9.02 8.95 6.33
CA SER A 86 -9.42 10.08 5.47
C SER A 86 -10.82 10.57 5.81
N PHE A 87 -11.78 9.66 6.07
CA PHE A 87 -13.12 10.07 6.50
C PHE A 87 -13.20 10.61 7.91
N ALA A 88 -12.48 10.03 8.86
CA ALA A 88 -12.46 10.52 10.23
C ALA A 88 -11.92 11.97 10.28
N ILE A 89 -10.85 12.26 9.54
CA ILE A 89 -10.27 13.60 9.42
C ILE A 89 -11.26 14.56 8.76
N ALA A 90 -11.87 14.16 7.64
CA ALA A 90 -12.88 14.99 6.97
C ALA A 90 -14.12 15.25 7.86
N GLY A 91 -14.46 14.32 8.75
CA GLY A 91 -15.51 14.51 9.77
C GLY A 91 -15.12 15.57 10.80
N LEU A 92 -13.90 15.51 11.34
CA LEU A 92 -13.38 16.51 12.28
C LEU A 92 -13.35 17.92 11.68
N GLU A 93 -12.93 18.06 10.42
CA GLU A 93 -12.92 19.35 9.73
C GLU A 93 -14.31 19.95 9.55
N LYS A 94 -15.36 19.13 9.42
CA LYS A 94 -16.74 19.61 9.35
C LYS A 94 -17.23 20.12 10.71
N ASP A 95 -16.94 19.38 11.77
CA ASP A 95 -17.35 19.73 13.14
C ASP A 95 -16.67 21.04 13.60
N ASP A 96 -15.40 21.27 13.24
CA ASP A 96 -14.66 22.50 13.57
C ASP A 96 -15.15 23.75 12.81
N ASN A 97 -15.79 23.56 11.65
CA ASN A 97 -16.36 24.65 10.85
C ASN A 97 -17.82 25.03 11.23
N GLY A 98 -18.38 24.38 12.27
CA GLY A 98 -19.59 24.84 12.95
C GLY A 98 -20.90 24.68 12.19
N GLU A 99 -21.19 23.49 11.67
CA GLU A 99 -22.58 23.02 11.48
C GLU A 99 -23.06 22.18 12.67
#